data_AF-A0A8T2T9Z7-F1
#
_entry.id   AF-A0A8T2T9Z7-F1
#
_cell.length_a   1.000
_cell.length_b   1.000
_cell.length_c   1.000
_cell.angle_alpha   90.00
_cell.angle_beta   90.00
_cell.angle_gamma   90.00
#
_symmetry.space_group_name_H-M   'P 1'
#
loop_
_entity.id
_entity.type
_entity.pdbx_description
1 polymer ?
#
loop_
_entity_poly.entity_id
_entity_poly.type
_entity_poly.pdbx_seq_one_letter_code
_entity_poly.pdbx_strand_id
1 'polypeptide(L)'
;MYAMGTIWDGDSWATEGGRVKIDWDNAPFIASYRDYFADACTDNDASTTCAMAKWWSQPQLQALDDSLIGQLDWVKKNYMVYDYCNDYARFNGTPPECAYTRPTSILYNTNSSLSSSAPSPTSSPFSVDPSSPGPSPVLSMSSRTLKYAQPIILLSTSLIILHISMQAGF
;
A
#
# COMPACT_ATOMS: atom_id res chain seq x y z
N MET A 1 18.12 -2.44 -4.34
CA MET A 1 17.15 -2.17 -3.23
C MET A 1 16.65 -3.50 -2.69
N TYR A 2 16.25 -3.57 -1.42
CA TYR A 2 15.69 -4.80 -0.82
C TYR A 2 14.19 -4.66 -0.59
N ALA A 3 13.44 -5.74 -0.80
CA ALA A 3 12.02 -5.82 -0.41
C ALA A 3 11.92 -6.39 1.00
N MET A 4 11.19 -5.70 1.89
CA MET A 4 11.03 -6.05 3.30
C MET A 4 9.56 -5.93 3.70
N GLY A 5 9.06 -6.84 4.54
CA GLY A 5 7.74 -6.77 5.15
C GLY A 5 7.87 -6.96 6.66
N THR A 6 7.32 -6.04 7.44
CA THR A 6 7.39 -6.06 8.91
C THR A 6 6.05 -5.65 9.52
N ILE A 7 5.77 -6.21 10.70
CA ILE A 7 4.76 -5.70 11.63
C ILE A 7 5.50 -5.19 12.86
N TRP A 8 5.24 -3.95 13.26
CA TRP A 8 5.95 -3.29 14.35
C TRP A 8 5.06 -2.24 15.03
N ASP A 9 5.46 -1.83 16.24
CA ASP A 9 4.76 -0.85 17.06
C ASP A 9 5.09 0.59 16.62
N GLY A 10 4.10 1.27 16.03
CA GLY A 10 4.18 2.66 15.58
C GLY A 10 3.43 3.66 16.46
N ASP A 11 3.23 3.38 17.75
CA ASP A 11 2.33 4.12 18.64
C ASP A 11 2.57 5.63 18.76
N SER A 12 3.78 6.11 18.47
CA SER A 12 4.07 7.55 18.51
C SER A 12 3.42 8.33 17.37
N TRP A 13 2.95 7.68 16.30
CA TRP A 13 2.44 8.36 15.10
C TRP A 13 1.31 7.65 14.34
N ALA A 14 1.20 6.32 14.41
CA ALA A 14 0.41 5.53 13.46
C ALA A 14 -1.11 5.82 13.50
N THR A 15 -1.70 5.85 14.69
CA THR A 15 -3.16 6.02 14.85
C THR A 15 -3.48 7.41 15.37
N GLU A 16 -4.20 8.19 14.57
CA GLU A 16 -4.53 9.59 14.86
C GLU A 16 -3.31 10.47 15.22
N GLY A 17 -2.18 10.28 14.54
CA GLY A 17 -0.95 11.00 14.87
C GLY A 17 -0.38 10.61 16.23
N GLY A 18 -0.66 9.39 16.71
CA GLY A 18 -0.15 8.83 17.97
C GLY A 18 -1.04 9.08 19.19
N ARG A 19 -2.26 9.61 19.02
CA ARG A 19 -3.22 9.82 20.12
C ARG A 19 -3.80 8.52 20.66
N VAL A 20 -4.07 7.57 19.76
CA VAL A 20 -4.60 6.25 20.13
C VAL A 20 -3.42 5.27 20.21
N LYS A 21 -3.28 4.61 21.37
CA LYS A 21 -2.19 3.67 21.67
C LYS A 21 -2.61 2.24 21.43
N ILE A 22 -1.63 1.37 21.19
CA ILE A 22 -1.84 -0.06 21.10
C ILE A 22 -2.38 -0.58 22.42
N ASP A 23 -3.40 -1.43 22.32
CA ASP A 23 -3.92 -2.18 23.45
C ASP A 23 -3.35 -3.59 23.40
N TRP A 24 -2.30 -3.83 24.19
CA TRP A 24 -1.59 -5.11 24.23
C TRP A 24 -2.44 -6.26 24.75
N ASP A 25 -3.56 -6.00 25.42
CA ASP A 25 -4.50 -7.05 25.83
C ASP A 25 -5.18 -7.72 24.62
N ASN A 26 -5.17 -7.08 23.45
CA ASN A 26 -5.67 -7.63 22.19
C ASN A 26 -4.60 -8.42 21.37
N ALA A 27 -3.41 -8.62 21.93
CA ALA A 27 -2.39 -9.44 21.29
C ALA A 27 -2.81 -10.92 21.19
N PRO A 28 -2.29 -11.69 20.21
CA PRO A 28 -1.28 -11.32 19.22
C PRO A 28 -1.83 -10.54 18.02
N PHE A 29 -1.03 -9.58 17.52
CA PHE A 29 -1.30 -8.90 16.25
C PHE A 29 -0.67 -9.69 15.09
N ILE A 30 -1.49 -10.18 14.17
CA ILE A 30 -1.05 -11.10 13.12
C ILE A 30 -1.27 -10.45 11.75
N ALA A 31 -0.19 -10.29 10.99
CA ALA A 31 -0.23 -9.99 9.56
C ALA A 31 0.09 -11.28 8.78
N SER A 32 -0.76 -11.61 7.79
CA SER A 32 -0.57 -12.77 6.91
C SER A 32 -0.28 -12.30 5.50
N TYR A 33 0.67 -12.96 4.85
CA TYR A 33 1.12 -12.64 3.50
C TYR A 33 1.14 -13.93 2.68
N ARG A 34 0.87 -13.82 1.38
CA ARG A 34 0.89 -14.93 0.43
C ARG A 34 1.20 -14.41 -0.97
N ASP A 35 1.42 -15.34 -1.90
CA ASP A 35 1.58 -15.04 -3.33
C ASP A 35 2.71 -14.05 -3.63
N TYR A 36 3.83 -14.18 -2.92
CA TYR A 36 5.01 -13.34 -3.14
C TYR A 36 5.59 -13.57 -4.53
N PHE A 37 5.67 -12.50 -5.31
CA PHE A 37 6.25 -12.51 -6.64
C PHE A 37 7.14 -11.28 -6.83
N ALA A 38 8.36 -11.49 -7.32
CA ALA A 38 9.28 -10.42 -7.65
C ALA A 38 9.92 -10.70 -9.01
N ASP A 39 9.66 -9.81 -9.97
CA ASP A 39 10.39 -9.73 -11.23
C ASP A 39 11.22 -8.45 -11.21
N ALA A 40 12.53 -8.60 -11.06
CA ALA A 40 13.45 -7.50 -10.85
C ALA A 40 14.81 -7.77 -11.51
N CYS A 41 15.56 -6.69 -11.75
CA CYS A 41 16.98 -6.75 -12.06
C CYS A 41 17.78 -6.70 -10.75
N THR A 42 18.57 -7.74 -10.47
CA THR A 42 19.36 -7.82 -9.22
C THR A 42 20.67 -7.05 -9.34
N ASP A 43 21.33 -6.74 -8.23
CA ASP A 43 22.56 -5.91 -8.23
C ASP A 43 23.70 -6.51 -9.08
N ASN A 44 23.74 -7.84 -9.24
CA ASN A 44 24.70 -8.52 -10.12
C ASN A 44 24.36 -8.39 -11.62
N ASP A 45 23.14 -7.98 -11.93
CA ASP A 45 22.57 -7.75 -13.27
C ASP A 45 22.01 -6.33 -13.42
N ALA A 46 22.43 -5.38 -12.57
CA ALA A 46 21.98 -3.98 -12.56
C ALA A 46 22.54 -3.17 -13.74
N SER A 47 22.66 -3.82 -14.88
CA SER A 47 22.94 -3.22 -16.16
C SER A 47 21.66 -2.63 -16.74
N THR A 48 21.80 -1.54 -17.48
CA THR A 48 20.75 -1.00 -18.36
C THR A 48 20.18 -2.09 -19.28
N THR A 49 21.00 -3.09 -19.65
CA THR A 49 20.60 -4.24 -20.46
C THR A 49 19.51 -5.09 -19.81
N CYS A 50 19.61 -5.38 -18.50
CA CYS A 50 18.56 -6.13 -17.82
C CYS A 50 17.23 -5.35 -17.86
N ALA A 51 17.25 -4.06 -17.47
CA ALA A 51 16.03 -3.26 -17.42
C ALA A 51 15.37 -3.16 -18.82
N MET A 52 16.15 -2.86 -19.86
CA MET A 52 15.64 -2.70 -21.23
C MET A 52 14.97 -3.97 -21.78
N ALA A 53 15.38 -5.16 -21.32
CA ALA A 53 14.79 -6.43 -21.75
C ALA A 53 13.47 -6.77 -21.02
N LYS A 54 13.08 -6.00 -20.01
CA LYS A 54 11.94 -6.31 -19.15
C LYS A 54 10.67 -5.64 -19.63
N TRP A 55 9.53 -6.26 -19.29
CA TRP A 55 8.22 -5.83 -19.76
C TRP A 55 7.89 -4.39 -19.32
N TRP A 56 8.34 -3.97 -18.13
CA TRP A 56 8.10 -2.62 -17.62
C TRP A 56 8.86 -1.51 -18.35
N SER A 57 9.83 -1.85 -19.20
CA SER A 57 10.57 -0.87 -20.01
C SER A 57 9.93 -0.59 -21.37
N GLN A 58 8.76 -1.17 -21.65
CA GLN A 58 8.02 -0.92 -22.88
C GLN A 58 7.52 0.55 -22.96
N PRO A 59 7.54 1.20 -24.13
CA PRO A 59 7.11 2.60 -24.29
C PRO A 59 5.71 2.89 -23.75
N GLN A 60 4.79 1.94 -23.86
CA GLN A 60 3.39 2.06 -23.41
C GLN A 60 3.27 2.16 -21.89
N LEU A 61 4.30 1.76 -21.14
CA LEU A 61 4.33 1.78 -19.67
C LEU A 61 5.16 2.96 -19.12
N GLN A 62 5.65 3.84 -19.98
CA GLN A 62 6.38 5.04 -19.56
C GLN A 62 5.46 6.11 -18.95
N ALA A 63 4.16 6.03 -19.21
CA ALA A 63 3.13 6.88 -18.62
C ALA A 63 1.85 6.08 -18.39
N LEU A 64 1.01 6.55 -17.47
CA LEU A 64 -0.36 6.04 -17.31
C LEU A 64 -1.21 6.49 -18.52
N ASP A 65 -2.09 5.60 -18.98
CA ASP A 65 -3.12 5.98 -19.95
C ASP A 65 -4.26 6.78 -19.29
N ASP A 66 -5.11 7.41 -20.10
CA ASP A 66 -6.21 8.27 -19.62
C ASP A 66 -7.22 7.52 -18.72
N SER A 67 -7.41 6.21 -18.91
CA SER A 67 -8.31 5.40 -18.09
C SER A 67 -7.72 5.21 -16.69
N LEU A 68 -6.44 4.84 -16.61
CA LEU A 68 -5.72 4.69 -15.34
C LEU A 68 -5.59 6.03 -14.61
N ILE A 69 -5.41 7.13 -15.35
CA ILE A 69 -5.43 8.49 -14.81
C ILE A 69 -6.79 8.80 -14.17
N GLY A 70 -7.89 8.53 -14.87
CA GLY A 70 -9.24 8.72 -14.33
C GLY A 70 -9.50 7.89 -13.06
N GLN A 71 -8.97 6.67 -12.99
CA GLN A 71 -9.06 5.83 -11.79
C GLN A 71 -8.24 6.41 -10.63
N LEU A 72 -7.00 6.86 -10.90
CA LEU A 72 -6.16 7.52 -9.90
C LEU A 72 -6.83 8.77 -9.34
N ASP A 73 -7.40 9.61 -10.21
CA ASP A 73 -8.12 10.82 -9.82
C ASP A 73 -9.35 10.50 -8.97
N TRP A 74 -10.10 9.45 -9.31
CA TRP A 74 -11.24 9.01 -8.51
C TRP A 74 -10.79 8.53 -7.11
N VAL A 75 -9.72 7.75 -7.01
CA VAL A 75 -9.19 7.31 -5.70
C VAL A 75 -8.73 8.52 -4.88
N LYS A 76 -7.97 9.44 -5.50
CA LYS A 76 -7.51 10.68 -4.84
C LYS A 76 -8.69 11.54 -4.35
N LYS A 77 -9.75 11.65 -5.15
CA LYS A 77 -10.92 12.46 -4.79
C LYS A 77 -11.74 11.84 -3.66
N ASN A 78 -11.85 10.52 -3.60
CA ASN A 78 -12.80 9.85 -2.70
C ASN A 78 -12.17 9.22 -1.45
N TYR A 79 -10.88 8.89 -1.47
CA TYR A 79 -10.24 8.11 -0.39
C TYR A 79 -8.95 8.71 0.15
N MET A 80 -8.35 9.71 -0.50
CA MET A 80 -7.11 10.32 -0.03
C MET A 80 -7.41 11.30 1.12
N VAL A 81 -6.89 10.97 2.31
CA VAL A 81 -7.08 11.77 3.53
C VAL A 81 -5.90 12.69 3.85
N TYR A 82 -4.73 12.46 3.22
CA TYR A 82 -3.53 13.27 3.37
C TYR A 82 -2.75 13.28 2.04
N ASP A 83 -2.26 14.46 1.66
CA ASP A 83 -1.42 14.67 0.48
C ASP A 83 -0.36 15.73 0.80
N TYR A 84 0.90 15.31 0.81
CA TYR A 84 2.02 16.20 1.14
C TYR A 84 2.19 17.33 0.12
N CYS A 85 1.73 17.15 -1.13
CA CYS A 85 1.78 18.19 -2.16
C CYS A 85 0.92 19.43 -1.82
N ASN A 86 -0.08 19.26 -0.95
CA ASN A 86 -0.97 20.32 -0.49
C ASN A 86 -0.76 20.67 1.00
N ASP A 87 0.30 20.15 1.62
CA ASP A 87 0.65 20.42 3.02
C ASP A 87 1.50 21.70 3.13
N TYR A 88 0.83 22.84 2.96
CA TYR A 88 1.47 24.16 3.06
C TYR A 88 1.90 24.55 4.48
N ALA A 89 1.43 23.82 5.49
CA ALA A 89 1.88 24.00 6.87
C ALA A 89 3.27 23.41 7.06
N ARG A 90 3.54 22.27 6.42
CA ARG A 90 4.85 21.60 6.46
C ARG A 90 5.84 22.15 5.43
N PHE A 91 5.37 22.47 4.23
CA PHE A 91 6.21 22.90 3.12
C PHE A 91 5.89 24.34 2.72
N ASN A 92 6.93 25.17 2.57
CA ASN A 92 6.79 26.57 2.14
C ASN A 92 6.60 26.66 0.62
N GLY A 93 5.50 26.08 0.13
CA GLY A 93 5.19 25.92 -1.29
C GLY A 93 5.04 24.46 -1.69
N THR A 94 4.41 24.22 -2.84
CA THR A 94 4.24 22.87 -3.39
C THR A 94 5.60 22.34 -3.88
N PRO A 95 6.01 21.14 -3.42
CA PRO A 95 7.26 20.52 -3.89
C PRO A 95 7.31 20.35 -5.42
N PRO A 96 8.45 20.55 -6.08
CA PRO A 96 8.54 20.58 -7.55
C PRO A 96 8.06 19.30 -8.25
N GLU A 97 8.27 18.15 -7.62
CA GLU A 97 7.85 16.84 -8.13
C GLU A 97 6.33 16.71 -8.26
N CYS A 98 5.58 17.45 -7.43
CA CYS A 98 4.12 17.45 -7.45
C CYS A 98 3.52 18.02 -8.75
N ALA A 99 4.32 18.75 -9.54
CA ALA A 99 3.92 19.16 -10.88
C ALA A 99 3.78 17.98 -11.85
N TYR A 100 4.53 16.90 -11.62
CA TYR A 100 4.54 15.69 -12.46
C TYR A 100 3.59 14.60 -11.94
N THR A 101 3.04 14.74 -10.74
CA THR A 101 2.07 13.79 -10.15
C THR A 101 0.63 14.06 -10.54
N ARG A 102 0.36 15.20 -11.21
CA ARG A 102 -0.85 15.37 -12.00
C ARG A 102 -0.56 14.79 -13.38
N PRO A 103 -1.23 13.70 -13.77
CA PRO A 103 -1.19 13.27 -15.15
C PRO A 103 -1.89 14.37 -15.94
N THR A 104 -1.13 15.31 -16.48
CA THR A 104 -1.67 16.22 -17.47
C THR A 104 -2.03 15.32 -18.65
N SER A 105 -3.33 15.15 -18.90
CA SER A 105 -3.86 14.74 -20.20
C SER A 105 -3.54 15.76 -21.32
N ILE A 106 -2.46 16.55 -21.16
CA ILE A 106 -2.19 17.76 -21.91
C ILE A 106 -0.68 17.93 -22.08
N LEU A 107 -0.09 16.98 -22.81
CA LEU A 107 0.90 17.32 -23.85
C LEU A 107 0.51 16.74 -25.23
N TYR A 108 -0.75 16.34 -25.43
CA TYR A 108 -1.29 16.11 -26.78
C TYR A 108 -2.29 17.20 -27.16
N ASN A 109 -1.77 18.19 -27.87
CA ASN A 109 -2.42 19.14 -28.78
C ASN A 109 -3.78 19.76 -28.36
N THR A 110 -3.73 21.06 -28.06
CA THR A 110 -4.87 21.98 -27.98
C THR A 110 -5.66 21.98 -29.30
N ASN A 111 -6.70 21.15 -29.44
CA ASN A 111 -7.82 21.33 -30.38
C ASN A 111 -8.87 20.20 -30.31
N SER A 112 -9.25 19.73 -29.12
CA SER A 112 -10.47 18.94 -29.02
C SER A 112 -11.25 19.25 -27.74
N SER A 113 -12.35 19.95 -27.93
CA SER A 113 -13.44 20.02 -26.97
C SER A 113 -14.08 18.63 -26.90
N LEU A 114 -13.68 17.79 -25.95
CA LEU A 114 -14.46 16.61 -25.58
C LEU A 114 -14.81 16.65 -24.10
N SER A 115 -16.12 16.57 -23.88
CA SER A 115 -16.79 16.66 -22.60
C SER A 115 -16.28 15.63 -21.60
N SER A 116 -15.96 16.12 -20.41
CA SER A 116 -15.76 15.35 -19.20
C SER A 116 -17.02 14.54 -18.86
N SER A 117 -17.03 13.28 -19.26
CA SER A 117 -17.96 12.26 -18.76
C SER A 117 -17.24 10.93 -18.83
N ALA A 118 -16.21 10.77 -18.01
CA ALA A 118 -15.65 9.44 -17.76
C ALA A 118 -16.76 8.61 -17.09
N PRO A 119 -17.22 7.50 -17.69
CA PRO A 119 -18.16 6.63 -17.02
C PRO A 119 -17.50 6.10 -15.74
N SER A 120 -18.29 6.01 -14.66
CA SER A 120 -17.89 5.23 -13.50
C SER A 120 -17.48 3.84 -13.99
N PRO A 121 -16.36 3.25 -13.52
CA PRO A 121 -16.03 1.87 -13.88
C PRO A 121 -17.09 0.96 -13.24
N THR A 122 -18.18 0.70 -13.97
CA THR A 122 -19.05 -0.44 -13.70
C THR A 122 -18.30 -1.67 -14.13
N SER A 123 -18.04 -2.54 -13.16
CA SER A 123 -17.19 -3.74 -13.18
C SER A 123 -15.70 -3.47 -13.07
N SER A 124 -15.17 -3.91 -11.94
CA SER A 124 -13.74 -4.11 -11.68
C SER A 124 -13.12 -4.96 -12.80
N PRO A 125 -11.90 -4.65 -13.30
CA PRO A 125 -11.25 -5.46 -14.34
C PRO A 125 -10.77 -6.83 -13.85
N PHE A 126 -10.97 -7.15 -12.56
CA PHE A 126 -10.76 -8.48 -12.03
C PHE A 126 -11.89 -9.42 -12.46
N SER A 127 -11.75 -10.01 -13.65
CA SER A 127 -12.47 -11.24 -13.99
C SER A 127 -11.97 -12.31 -13.03
N VAL A 128 -12.78 -12.64 -12.03
CA VAL A 128 -12.53 -13.74 -11.09
C VAL A 128 -12.65 -15.03 -11.89
N ASP A 129 -11.53 -15.73 -12.08
CA ASP A 129 -11.52 -17.08 -12.65
C ASP A 129 -12.40 -18.00 -11.78
N PRO A 130 -13.49 -18.58 -12.31
CA PRO A 130 -14.41 -19.45 -11.56
C PRO A 130 -13.76 -20.77 -11.11
N SER A 131 -12.51 -21.04 -11.49
CA SER A 131 -11.72 -22.21 -11.08
C SER A 131 -10.90 -21.98 -9.80
N SER A 132 -10.80 -20.73 -9.32
CA SER A 132 -9.98 -20.40 -8.15
C SER A 132 -10.80 -20.50 -6.86
N PRO A 133 -10.33 -21.19 -5.81
CA PRO A 133 -11.01 -21.21 -4.53
C PRO A 133 -11.07 -19.78 -3.99
N GLY A 134 -12.27 -19.20 -4.00
CA GLY A 134 -12.51 -17.81 -3.65
C GLY A 134 -11.97 -17.45 -2.26
N PRO A 135 -11.57 -16.19 -2.03
CA PRO A 135 -11.16 -15.74 -0.72
C PRO A 135 -12.32 -15.89 0.28
N SER A 136 -12.03 -16.50 1.43
CA SER A 136 -12.94 -16.56 2.57
C SER A 136 -13.53 -15.19 2.88
N PRO A 137 -14.79 -15.10 3.32
CA PRO A 137 -15.45 -13.82 3.55
C PRO A 137 -14.66 -12.99 4.56
N VAL A 138 -14.42 -11.72 4.19
CA VAL A 138 -13.89 -10.70 5.10
C VAL A 138 -14.90 -10.57 6.24
N LEU A 139 -14.53 -11.06 7.42
CA LEU A 139 -15.31 -10.83 8.62
C LEU A 139 -15.28 -9.33 8.91
N SER A 140 -16.43 -8.69 8.70
CA SER A 140 -16.76 -7.40 9.30
C SER A 140 -16.43 -7.46 10.78
N MET A 141 -15.53 -6.58 11.25
CA MET A 141 -15.32 -6.35 12.68
C MET A 141 -16.58 -5.73 13.27
N SER A 142 -17.56 -6.58 13.57
CA SER A 142 -18.65 -6.29 14.50
C SER A 142 -18.17 -6.71 15.87
N SER A 143 -18.01 -5.73 16.76
CA SER A 143 -17.74 -5.94 18.17
C SER A 143 -18.86 -6.79 18.77
N ARG A 144 -18.64 -8.10 18.88
CA ARG A 144 -19.51 -9.02 19.62
C ARG A 144 -18.64 -9.81 20.58
N THR A 145 -18.90 -9.52 21.84
CA THR A 145 -18.42 -10.20 23.04
C THR A 145 -18.64 -11.71 22.91
N LEU A 146 -17.57 -12.49 22.80
CA LEU A 146 -17.61 -13.91 23.11
C LEU A 146 -17.08 -14.12 24.53
N LYS A 147 -18.04 -14.40 25.40
CA LYS A 147 -17.83 -14.87 26.77
C LYS A 147 -17.13 -16.23 26.73
N TYR A 148 -16.14 -16.36 27.61
CA TYR A 148 -15.77 -17.59 28.33
C TYR A 148 -15.12 -18.73 27.54
N ALA A 149 -13.79 -18.81 27.66
CA ALA A 149 -13.10 -20.07 27.95
C ALA A 149 -11.90 -19.76 28.86
N GLN A 150 -11.91 -20.29 30.08
CA GLN A 150 -10.81 -20.29 31.06
C GLN A 150 -10.51 -21.77 31.39
N PRO A 151 -9.39 -22.09 32.07
CA PRO A 151 -8.03 -22.15 31.54
C PRO A 151 -7.44 -23.58 31.71
N ILE A 152 -6.41 -23.95 30.96
CA ILE A 152 -5.55 -25.08 31.38
C ILE A 152 -4.12 -24.56 31.52
N ILE A 153 -3.78 -24.28 32.78
CA ILE A 153 -2.43 -24.11 33.27
C ILE A 153 -1.79 -25.50 33.32
N LEU A 154 -0.69 -25.72 32.60
CA LEU A 154 0.39 -26.57 33.10
C LEU A 154 1.74 -25.97 32.71
N LEU A 155 2.51 -25.69 33.76
CA LEU A 155 3.86 -25.13 33.78
C LEU A 155 4.87 -26.05 33.08
N SER A 156 5.77 -25.47 32.29
CA SER A 156 7.11 -26.00 32.07
C SER A 156 8.05 -24.86 31.70
N THR A 157 8.70 -24.35 32.74
CA THR A 157 9.80 -23.39 32.76
C THR A 157 10.96 -23.76 31.83
N SER A 158 11.41 -22.82 31.00
CA SER A 158 12.79 -22.27 31.04
C SER A 158 13.14 -21.55 29.74
N LEU A 159 13.65 -20.33 29.90
CA LEU A 159 14.67 -19.67 29.08
C LEU A 159 14.54 -19.81 27.56
N ILE A 160 14.18 -18.71 26.90
CA ILE A 160 15.05 -17.95 25.98
C ILE A 160 14.37 -16.58 25.79
N ILE A 161 14.66 -15.68 26.73
CA ILE A 161 14.65 -14.24 26.49
C ILE A 161 16.12 -13.89 26.32
N LEU A 162 16.58 -13.82 25.07
CA LEU A 162 17.79 -13.12 24.68
C LEU A 162 17.36 -12.22 23.53
N HIS A 163 17.02 -10.96 23.82
CA HIS A 163 17.92 -9.85 23.55
C HIS A 163 18.44 -9.85 22.11
N ILE A 164 17.60 -9.35 21.19
CA ILE A 164 18.10 -8.62 20.02
C ILE A 164 17.46 -7.23 20.09
N SER A 165 18.00 -6.43 21.01
CA SER A 165 18.06 -4.99 20.84
C SER A 165 19.26 -4.75 19.92
N MET A 166 19.01 -4.34 18.68
CA MET A 166 20.06 -3.69 17.88
C MET A 166 19.54 -2.34 17.42
N GLN A 167 20.16 -1.32 18.02
CA GLN A 167 20.24 0.05 17.55
C GLN A 167 20.45 0.14 16.03
N ALA A 168 19.67 1.01 15.39
CA ALA A 168 20.16 1.81 14.29
C ALA A 168 19.72 3.25 14.56
N GLY A 169 20.54 3.96 15.34
CA GLY A 169 20.61 5.41 15.25
C GLY A 169 21.66 5.74 14.21
N PHE A 170 21.24 6.45 13.17
CA PHE A 170 21.96 7.54 12.50
C PHE A 170 20.90 8.40 11.80
#